data_AF-A0A2A4KN96-F1
#
_entry.id   AF-A0A2A4KN96-F1
#
_cell.length_a   1.000
_cell.length_b   1.000
_cell.length_c   1.000
_cell.angle_alpha   90.00
_cell.angle_beta   90.00
_cell.angle_gamma   90.00
#
_symmetry.space_group_name_H-M   'P 1'
#
loop_
_entity.id
_entity.type
_entity.pdbx_description
1 polymer ?
#
loop_
_entity_poly.entity_id
_entity_poly.type
_entity_poly.pdbx_seq_one_letter_code
_entity_poly.pdbx_strand_id
1 'polypeptide(L)'
;MAGAAAQPGVHGGCGKRLISDPQFRAELELCDRYRIPHSQFLGASDGRWSEADRAKALAFDAYRRSVCDSCGTRSAEWDEGLGGDRYAYVTTTVRCVGCELIAAEQDQVPEGPDGYGVRIGLVPRTVWEQQQGA
;
A
#
# COMPACT_ATOMS: atom_id res chain seq x y z
N MET A 1 -52.06 6.49 14.24
CA MET A 1 -50.77 7.20 14.07
C MET A 1 -49.67 6.17 13.90
N ALA A 2 -49.52 5.61 12.69
CA ALA A 2 -48.45 4.67 12.37
C ALA A 2 -47.32 5.47 11.71
N GLY A 3 -46.24 5.72 12.46
CA GLY A 3 -45.04 6.37 11.94
C GLY A 3 -44.29 5.39 11.04
N ALA A 4 -44.25 5.71 9.75
CA ALA A 4 -43.61 4.90 8.74
C ALA A 4 -42.11 4.74 8.99
N ALA A 5 -41.67 3.50 8.83
CA ALA A 5 -40.32 2.97 8.88
C ALA A 5 -39.24 3.88 8.31
N ALA A 6 -38.13 3.97 9.05
CA ALA A 6 -36.84 4.41 8.56
C ALA A 6 -36.49 3.68 7.24
N GLN A 7 -36.24 4.45 6.19
CA GLN A 7 -35.75 3.92 4.93
C GLN A 7 -34.32 3.37 5.13
N PRO A 8 -34.00 2.16 4.65
CA PRO A 8 -32.64 1.65 4.70
C PRO A 8 -31.76 2.50 3.77
N GLY A 9 -30.67 3.01 4.34
CA GLY A 9 -29.70 3.86 3.65
C GLY A 9 -29.14 3.15 2.41
N VAL A 10 -29.23 3.84 1.28
CA VAL A 10 -28.66 3.42 0.01
C VAL A 10 -27.14 3.35 0.16
N HIS A 11 -26.58 2.15 0.39
CA HIS A 11 -25.13 1.90 0.44
C HIS A 11 -24.48 1.88 -0.96
N GLY A 12 -24.94 2.76 -1.87
CA GLY A 12 -24.50 2.82 -3.27
C GLY A 12 -23.22 3.64 -3.54
N GLY A 13 -22.59 4.20 -2.50
CA GLY A 13 -21.47 5.15 -2.66
C GLY A 13 -20.08 4.65 -2.26
N CYS A 14 -19.96 3.50 -1.59
CA CYS A 14 -18.69 3.05 -0.99
C CYS A 14 -17.60 2.77 -2.05
N GLY A 15 -17.98 2.14 -3.17
CA GLY A 15 -17.03 1.73 -4.20
C GLY A 15 -16.32 2.90 -4.90
N LYS A 16 -17.05 4.01 -5.16
CA LYS A 16 -16.48 5.19 -5.83
C LYS A 16 -15.45 5.89 -4.96
N ARG A 17 -15.75 6.07 -3.67
CA ARG A 17 -14.82 6.69 -2.71
C ARG A 17 -13.55 5.85 -2.54
N LEU A 18 -13.68 4.53 -2.50
CA LEU A 18 -12.53 3.64 -2.38
C LEU A 18 -11.52 3.84 -3.52
N ILE A 19 -11.99 4.15 -4.73
CA ILE A 19 -11.09 4.36 -5.88
C ILE A 19 -10.43 5.74 -5.82
N SER A 20 -11.21 6.78 -5.52
CA SER A 20 -10.77 8.17 -5.61
C SER A 20 -10.03 8.70 -4.38
N ASP A 21 -10.13 8.03 -3.23
CA ASP A 21 -9.63 8.51 -1.93
C ASP A 21 -8.45 7.64 -1.44
N PRO A 22 -7.19 8.09 -1.60
CA PRO A 22 -6.01 7.35 -1.13
C PRO A 22 -5.96 7.20 0.39
N GLN A 23 -6.43 8.18 1.15
CA GLN A 23 -6.41 8.11 2.61
C GLN A 23 -7.36 7.01 3.08
N PHE A 24 -8.60 7.02 2.59
CA PHE A 24 -9.58 6.00 2.94
C PHE A 24 -9.13 4.58 2.56
N ARG A 25 -8.40 4.43 1.44
CA ARG A 25 -7.77 3.15 1.08
C ARG A 25 -6.71 2.72 2.09
N ALA A 26 -5.82 3.63 2.49
CA ALA A 26 -4.78 3.33 3.48
C ALA A 26 -5.38 2.93 4.84
N GLU A 27 -6.45 3.61 5.26
CA GLU A 27 -7.19 3.27 6.49
C GLU A 27 -7.75 1.84 6.42
N LEU A 28 -8.39 1.48 5.30
CA LEU A 28 -8.94 0.13 5.10
C LEU A 28 -7.86 -0.95 4.98
N GLU A 29 -6.68 -0.64 4.41
CA GLU A 29 -5.54 -1.55 4.37
C GLU A 29 -5.05 -1.89 5.78
N LEU A 30 -4.92 -0.88 6.66
CA LEU A 30 -4.56 -1.10 8.05
C LEU A 30 -5.63 -1.90 8.78
N CYS A 31 -6.92 -1.61 8.53
CA CYS A 31 -8.03 -2.37 9.11
C CYS A 31 -8.00 -3.85 8.71
N ASP A 32 -7.73 -4.17 7.43
CA ASP A 32 -7.59 -5.54 6.94
C ASP A 32 -6.38 -6.24 7.60
N ARG A 33 -5.24 -5.55 7.67
CA ARG A 33 -4.01 -6.06 8.30
C ARG A 33 -4.21 -6.41 9.77
N TYR A 34 -4.86 -5.52 10.54
CA TYR A 34 -5.11 -5.72 11.97
C TYR A 34 -6.39 -6.47 12.28
N ARG A 35 -7.20 -6.82 11.27
CA ARG A 35 -8.48 -7.53 11.41
C ARG A 35 -9.48 -6.79 12.31
N ILE A 36 -9.54 -5.47 12.20
CA ILE A 36 -10.45 -4.60 12.97
C ILE A 36 -11.47 -3.90 12.05
N PRO A 37 -12.67 -3.55 12.54
CA PRO A 37 -13.62 -2.74 11.78
C PRO A 37 -13.12 -1.29 11.63
N HIS A 38 -13.48 -0.66 10.52
CA HIS A 38 -13.09 0.73 10.24
C HIS A 38 -13.60 1.72 11.30
N SER A 39 -14.80 1.48 11.83
CA SER A 39 -15.33 2.26 12.96
C SER A 39 -14.42 2.20 14.20
N GLN A 40 -13.83 1.04 14.52
CA GLN A 40 -12.89 0.91 15.64
C GLN A 40 -11.58 1.63 15.33
N PHE A 41 -11.08 1.55 14.10
CA PHE A 41 -9.90 2.30 13.68
C PHE A 41 -10.09 3.82 13.88
N LEU A 42 -11.29 4.34 13.61
CA LEU A 42 -11.65 5.74 13.87
C LEU A 42 -11.96 6.07 15.34
N GLY A 43 -11.86 5.09 16.26
CA GLY A 43 -12.21 5.25 17.67
C GLY A 43 -13.71 5.38 17.95
N ALA A 44 -14.57 5.00 17.00
CA ALA A 44 -16.02 5.17 17.07
C ALA A 44 -16.79 3.92 17.52
N SER A 45 -16.14 2.75 17.64
CA SER A 45 -16.78 1.50 18.08
C SER A 45 -15.93 0.68 19.03
N ASP A 46 -16.60 -0.23 19.75
CA ASP A 46 -16.04 -1.20 20.71
C ASP A 46 -15.47 -2.47 20.03
N GLY A 47 -15.28 -2.43 18.71
CA GLY A 47 -14.80 -3.57 17.91
C GLY A 47 -15.90 -4.47 17.35
N ARG A 48 -17.19 -4.15 17.59
CA ARG A 48 -18.29 -4.81 16.88
C ARG A 48 -18.35 -4.34 15.43
N TRP A 49 -18.50 -5.31 14.53
CA TRP A 49 -18.64 -5.05 13.10
C TRP A 49 -20.04 -4.54 12.77
N SER A 50 -20.14 -3.26 12.41
CA SER A 50 -21.39 -2.71 11.87
C SER A 50 -21.65 -3.21 10.45
N GLU A 51 -22.87 -3.02 9.94
CA GLU A 51 -23.17 -3.26 8.52
C GLU A 51 -22.28 -2.43 7.59
N ALA A 52 -22.04 -1.16 7.93
CA ALA A 52 -21.17 -0.29 7.16
C ALA A 52 -19.71 -0.79 7.16
N ASP A 53 -19.21 -1.32 8.29
CA ASP A 53 -17.84 -1.85 8.35
C ASP A 53 -17.70 -3.12 7.50
N ARG A 54 -18.68 -4.01 7.54
CA ARG A 54 -18.71 -5.22 6.70
C ARG A 54 -18.75 -4.86 5.22
N ALA A 55 -19.58 -3.89 4.83
CA ALA A 55 -19.67 -3.42 3.45
C ALA A 55 -18.33 -2.85 2.97
N LYS A 56 -17.65 -2.04 3.80
CA LYS A 56 -16.32 -1.50 3.48
C LYS A 56 -15.27 -2.61 3.34
N ALA A 57 -15.23 -3.57 4.24
CA ALA A 57 -14.26 -4.67 4.19
C ALA A 57 -14.44 -5.54 2.93
N LEU A 58 -15.69 -5.87 2.57
CA LEU A 58 -15.98 -6.59 1.33
C LEU A 58 -15.61 -5.77 0.09
N ALA A 59 -15.91 -4.47 0.08
CA ALA A 59 -15.52 -3.58 -1.00
C ALA A 59 -13.99 -3.47 -1.15
N PHE A 60 -13.28 -3.39 -0.02
CA PHE A 60 -11.82 -3.37 0.02
C PHE A 60 -11.22 -4.67 -0.50
N ASP A 61 -11.74 -5.83 -0.09
CA ASP A 61 -11.26 -7.12 -0.59
C ASP A 61 -11.47 -7.27 -2.10
N ALA A 62 -12.65 -6.86 -2.61
CA ALA A 62 -12.92 -6.84 -4.04
C ALA A 62 -11.97 -5.90 -4.81
N TYR A 63 -11.71 -4.71 -4.26
CA TYR A 63 -10.72 -3.78 -4.81
C TYR A 63 -9.33 -4.41 -4.84
N ARG A 64 -8.85 -4.98 -3.72
CA ARG A 64 -7.52 -5.58 -3.63
C ARG A 64 -7.33 -6.68 -4.66
N ARG A 65 -8.31 -7.57 -4.82
CA ARG A 65 -8.28 -8.64 -5.86
C ARG A 65 -8.25 -8.11 -7.28
N SER A 66 -8.71 -6.88 -7.52
CA SER A 66 -8.69 -6.25 -8.83
C SER A 66 -7.35 -5.58 -9.17
N VAL A 67 -6.48 -5.39 -8.17
CA VAL A 67 -5.16 -4.79 -8.31
C VAL A 67 -4.14 -5.89 -8.65
N CYS A 68 -3.29 -5.63 -9.64
CA CYS A 68 -2.20 -6.54 -9.98
C CYS A 68 -1.09 -6.49 -8.93
N ASP A 69 -0.69 -7.65 -8.40
CA ASP A 69 0.40 -7.75 -7.41
C ASP A 69 1.77 -7.30 -7.95
N SER A 70 1.96 -7.33 -9.27
CA SER A 70 3.24 -6.94 -9.89
C SER A 70 3.33 -5.44 -10.18
N CYS A 71 2.30 -4.85 -10.79
CA CYS A 71 2.37 -3.44 -11.24
C CYS A 71 1.48 -2.48 -10.45
N GLY A 72 0.63 -2.97 -9.54
CA GLY A 72 -0.21 -2.14 -8.68
C GLY A 72 -1.39 -1.44 -9.37
N THR A 73 -1.59 -1.66 -10.66
CA THR A 73 -2.73 -1.10 -11.44
C THR A 73 -3.91 -2.06 -11.46
N ARG A 74 -5.11 -1.54 -11.74
CA ARG A 74 -6.32 -2.37 -11.90
C ARG A 74 -6.61 -2.65 -13.36
N SER A 75 -7.22 -3.81 -13.65
CA SER A 75 -7.58 -4.17 -15.03
C SER A 75 -8.47 -3.12 -15.71
N ALA A 76 -9.42 -2.53 -14.95
CA ALA A 76 -10.32 -1.50 -15.46
C ALA A 76 -9.62 -0.17 -15.83
N GLU A 77 -8.40 0.08 -15.35
CA GLU A 77 -7.64 1.28 -15.72
C GLU A 77 -7.09 1.19 -17.15
N TRP A 78 -6.99 -0.02 -17.70
CA TRP A 78 -6.51 -0.30 -19.05
C TRP A 78 -7.63 -0.55 -20.07
N ASP A 79 -8.84 -0.84 -19.58
CA ASP A 79 -9.99 -1.22 -20.40
C ASP A 79 -10.75 0.00 -20.90
N GLU A 80 -10.56 0.35 -22.17
CA GLU A 80 -11.24 1.46 -22.85
C GLU A 80 -12.77 1.32 -22.82
N GLY A 81 -13.30 0.09 -22.82
CA GLY A 81 -14.74 -0.18 -22.70
C GLY A 81 -15.32 0.16 -21.33
N LEU A 82 -14.48 0.27 -20.30
CA LEU A 82 -14.82 0.70 -18.95
C LEU A 82 -14.38 2.15 -18.65
N GLY A 83 -13.92 2.88 -19.67
CA GLY A 83 -13.42 4.25 -19.56
C GLY A 83 -11.96 4.35 -19.09
N GLY A 84 -11.21 3.24 -19.16
CA GLY A 84 -9.75 3.21 -18.99
C GLY A 84 -9.01 3.64 -20.25
N ASP A 85 -7.68 3.61 -20.20
CA ASP A 85 -6.81 3.92 -21.32
C ASP A 85 -5.65 2.93 -21.34
N ARG A 86 -5.41 2.28 -22.48
CA ARG A 86 -4.30 1.34 -22.65
C ARG A 86 -2.91 1.99 -22.49
N TYR A 87 -2.85 3.32 -22.52
CA TYR A 87 -1.66 4.14 -22.31
C TYR A 87 -1.74 4.95 -21.00
N ALA A 88 -2.62 4.57 -20.06
CA ALA A 88 -2.81 5.27 -18.78
C ALA A 88 -1.52 5.41 -17.94
N TYR A 89 -0.54 4.51 -18.14
CA TYR A 89 0.74 4.53 -17.46
C TYR A 89 1.90 4.37 -18.43
N VAL A 90 3.04 4.97 -18.09
CA VAL A 90 4.30 4.83 -18.83
C VAL A 90 5.36 4.18 -17.94
N THR A 91 6.24 3.38 -18.54
CA THR A 91 7.36 2.79 -17.82
C THR A 91 8.44 3.84 -17.57
N THR A 92 8.96 3.90 -16.34
CA THR A 92 10.11 4.75 -15.97
C THR A 92 11.17 3.92 -15.25
N THR A 93 12.44 4.30 -15.41
CA THR A 93 13.57 3.70 -14.71
C THR A 93 14.02 4.60 -13.58
N VAL A 94 14.05 4.09 -12.35
CA VAL A 94 14.52 4.83 -11.17
C VAL A 94 15.88 4.27 -10.74
N ARG A 95 16.87 5.16 -10.59
CA ARG A 95 18.18 4.81 -10.01
C ARG A 95 18.17 5.05 -8.51
N CYS A 96 18.36 4.00 -7.71
CA CYS A 96 18.54 4.14 -6.27
C CYS A 96 20.01 4.40 -5.94
N VAL A 97 20.32 5.61 -5.44
CA VAL A 97 21.69 6.01 -5.09
C VAL A 97 22.31 5.07 -4.04
N GLY A 98 21.52 4.61 -3.07
CA GLY A 98 22.00 3.66 -2.06
C GLY A 98 22.42 2.31 -2.67
N CYS A 99 21.60 1.76 -3.56
CA CYS A 99 21.94 0.51 -4.25
C CYS A 99 23.14 0.70 -5.19
N GLU A 100 23.25 1.85 -5.85
CA GLU A 100 24.41 2.21 -6.68
C GLU A 100 25.71 2.21 -5.86
N LEU A 101 25.70 2.83 -4.68
CA LEU A 101 26.87 2.85 -3.79
C LEU A 101 27.24 1.45 -3.28
N ILE A 102 26.24 0.64 -2.90
CA ILE A 102 26.47 -0.74 -2.48
C ILE A 102 27.10 -1.55 -3.62
N ALA A 103 26.57 -1.44 -4.84
CA ALA A 103 27.11 -2.14 -6.00
C ALA A 103 28.54 -1.70 -6.30
N ALA A 104 28.80 -0.39 -6.32
CA ALA A 104 30.13 0.15 -6.58
C ALA A 104 31.19 -0.32 -5.57
N GLU A 105 30.82 -0.43 -4.29
CA GLU A 105 31.73 -0.95 -3.25
C GLU A 105 31.85 -2.48 -3.32
N GLN A 106 30.77 -3.18 -3.65
CA GLN A 106 30.77 -4.63 -3.85
C GLN A 106 31.70 -5.05 -4.99
N ASP A 107 31.79 -4.23 -6.04
CA ASP A 107 32.72 -4.44 -7.17
C ASP A 107 34.20 -4.32 -6.76
N GLN A 108 34.50 -3.70 -5.60
CA GLN A 108 35.87 -3.62 -5.05
C GLN A 108 36.24 -4.83 -4.18
N VAL A 109 35.29 -5.70 -3.83
CA VAL A 109 35.55 -6.87 -2.99
C VAL A 109 36.34 -7.90 -3.82
N PRO A 110 37.53 -8.34 -3.36
CA PRO A 110 38.33 -9.32 -4.09
C PRO A 110 37.59 -10.64 -4.30
N GLU A 111 37.82 -11.28 -5.46
CA GLU A 111 37.35 -12.64 -5.67
C GLU A 111 38.20 -13.65 -4.88
N GLY A 112 37.57 -14.75 -4.43
CA GLY A 112 38.25 -15.84 -3.72
C GLY A 112 38.20 -15.72 -2.19
N PRO A 113 39.10 -16.41 -1.47
CA PRO A 113 39.03 -16.56 -0.01
C PRO A 113 38.98 -15.24 0.76
N ASP A 114 39.64 -14.20 0.25
CA ASP A 114 39.72 -12.88 0.90
C ASP A 114 38.40 -12.10 0.81
N GLY A 115 37.53 -12.44 -0.15
CA GLY A 115 36.17 -11.90 -0.25
C GLY A 115 35.13 -12.70 0.54
N TYR A 116 35.47 -13.88 1.06
CA TYR A 116 34.49 -14.72 1.75
C TYR A 116 34.03 -14.10 3.07
N GLY A 117 32.71 -13.99 3.22
CA GLY A 117 32.08 -13.45 4.43
C GLY A 117 32.02 -11.92 4.51
N VAL A 118 32.56 -11.20 3.51
CA VAL A 118 32.42 -9.74 3.40
C VAL A 118 31.00 -9.38 2.99
N ARG A 119 30.41 -8.37 3.65
CA ARG A 119 29.11 -7.81 3.30
C ARG A 119 29.19 -6.30 3.30
N ILE A 120 28.77 -5.69 2.20
CA ILE A 120 28.65 -4.24 2.08
C ILE A 120 27.29 -3.78 2.63
N GLY A 121 27.30 -2.70 3.42
CA GLY A 121 26.10 -2.11 3.99
C GLY A 121 26.23 -0.59 4.11
N LEU A 122 25.10 0.09 4.22
CA LEU A 122 25.05 1.55 4.37
C LEU A 122 24.82 1.91 5.84
N VAL A 123 25.58 2.89 6.33
CA VAL A 123 25.38 3.52 7.63
C VAL A 123 25.14 5.02 7.44
N PRO A 124 24.30 5.68 8.25
CA PRO A 124 24.18 7.13 8.22
C PRO A 124 25.53 7.78 8.48
N ARG A 125 25.89 8.77 7.67
CA ARG A 125 27.19 9.47 7.75
C ARG A 125 27.50 9.98 9.17
N THR A 126 26.51 10.58 9.82
CA THR A 126 26.63 11.10 11.20
C THR A 126 27.02 10.03 12.21
N VAL A 127 26.49 8.81 12.06
CA VAL A 127 26.82 7.68 12.94
C VAL A 127 28.24 7.20 12.69
N TRP A 128 28.67 7.12 11.42
CA TRP A 128 30.03 6.70 11.06
C TRP A 128 31.10 7.68 11.56
N GLU A 129 30.88 8.99 11.39
CA GLU A 129 31.81 10.03 11.85
C GLU A 129 31.99 10.02 13.38
N GLN A 130 30.91 9.76 14.13
CA GLN A 130 30.98 9.62 15.58
C GLN A 130 31.77 8.38 16.03
N GLN A 131 31.73 7.29 15.26
CA GLN A 131 32.47 6.06 15.57
C GLN A 131 33.96 6.17 15.23
N GLN A 132 34.33 7.01 14.26
CA GLN A 132 35.73 7.22 13.87
C GLN A 132 36.44 8.33 14.65
N GLY A 133 35.68 9.22 15.30
CA GLY A 133 36.21 10.28 16.16
C GLY A 133 36.40 9.90 17.63
N ALA A 134 36.09 8.66 18.02
CA ALA A 134 36.25 8.09 19.36
C ALA A 134 37.41 7.08 19.40
#